data_AF-A0A812SA44-F1
#
_entry.id   AF-A0A812SA44-F1
#
_cell.length_a   1.000
_cell.length_b   1.000
_cell.length_c   1.000
_cell.angle_alpha   90.00
_cell.angle_beta   90.00
_cell.angle_gamma   90.00
#
_symmetry.space_group_name_H-M   'P 1'
#
loop_
_entity.id
_entity.type
_entity.pdbx_description
1 polymer ?
#
loop_
_entity_poly.entity_id
_entity_poly.type
_entity_poly.pdbx_seq_one_letter_code
_entity_poly.pdbx_strand_id
1 'polypeptide(L)'
;MVRVKCHEELLQEGALVQFSRDKGNALFVSHEWVSTDHPDPKGEQLKVLQGALMRMLGETDIIPVTVSAELMYGLQNGLLMTEMRARPLFVWYDFFSCPQRMHGPIGTRFTHPSEQELAIHSIPAYIEMCRCVVILCPPILH
;
A
#
# COMPACT_ATOMS: atom_id res chain seq x y z
N MET A 1 -4.82 8.19 -19.42
CA MET A 1 -4.71 7.03 -18.51
C MET A 1 -3.39 7.17 -17.76
N VAL A 2 -3.40 7.01 -16.44
CA VAL A 2 -2.20 7.16 -15.61
C VAL A 2 -1.87 5.78 -15.05
N ARG A 3 -0.79 5.17 -15.55
CA ARG A 3 -0.22 3.96 -14.94
C ARG A 3 0.26 4.28 -13.52
N VAL A 4 0.28 3.30 -12.64
CA VAL A 4 0.94 3.49 -11.34
C VAL A 4 2.44 3.70 -11.60
N LYS A 5 3.01 4.75 -11.01
CA LYS A 5 4.45 5.03 -11.14
C LYS A 5 5.23 4.16 -10.17
N CYS A 6 6.46 3.79 -10.52
CA CYS A 6 7.30 3.01 -9.63
C CYS A 6 7.90 3.86 -8.50
N HIS A 7 8.65 3.20 -7.62
CA HIS A 7 9.35 3.83 -6.52
C HIS A 7 10.26 4.97 -6.96
N GLU A 8 11.10 4.75 -7.97
CA GLU A 8 12.12 5.72 -8.41
C GLU A 8 11.47 6.98 -8.99
N GLU A 9 10.40 6.82 -9.76
CA GLU A 9 9.61 7.92 -10.33
C GLU A 9 8.95 8.75 -9.22
N LEU A 10 8.28 8.10 -8.25
CA LEU A 10 7.63 8.81 -7.15
C LEU A 10 8.63 9.43 -6.17
N LEU A 11 9.81 8.81 -5.99
CA LEU A 11 10.88 9.39 -5.19
C LEU A 11 11.43 10.66 -5.84
N GLN A 12 11.68 10.63 -7.15
CA GLN A 12 12.14 11.80 -7.92
C GLN A 12 11.11 12.94 -7.91
N GLU A 13 9.82 12.61 -7.89
CA GLU A 13 8.72 13.58 -7.79
C GLU A 13 8.49 14.10 -6.36
N GLY A 14 9.22 13.58 -5.36
CA GLY A 14 9.03 13.95 -3.96
C GLY A 14 7.70 13.47 -3.37
N ALA A 15 7.05 12.50 -4.00
CA ALA A 15 5.79 11.91 -3.55
C ALA A 15 6.00 10.84 -2.46
N LEU A 16 7.22 10.33 -2.31
CA LEU A 16 7.59 9.39 -1.26
C LEU A 16 8.25 10.10 -0.08
N VAL A 17 8.03 9.56 1.12
CA VAL A 17 8.61 10.07 2.36
C VAL A 17 9.14 8.92 3.20
N GLN A 18 10.24 9.15 3.91
CA GLN A 18 10.67 8.25 4.96
C GLN A 18 9.72 8.36 6.15
N PHE A 19 8.89 7.35 6.34
CA PHE A 19 7.91 7.30 7.41
C PHE A 19 8.55 7.02 8.78
N SER A 20 7.95 7.60 9.81
CA SER A 20 8.25 7.33 11.21
C SER A 20 6.96 7.53 12.02
N ARG A 21 6.79 6.79 13.13
CA ARG A 21 5.53 6.74 13.90
C ARG A 21 5.11 8.07 14.53
N ASP A 22 6.03 9.03 14.65
CA ASP A 22 5.74 10.40 15.08
C ASP A 22 4.97 11.20 14.02
N LYS A 23 5.15 10.89 12.72
CA LYS A 23 4.49 11.60 11.62
C LYS A 23 2.99 11.30 11.52
N GLY A 24 2.54 10.13 11.95
CA GLY A 24 1.13 9.75 11.89
C GLY A 24 0.90 8.25 11.93
N ASN A 25 -0.19 7.82 11.28
CA ASN A 25 -0.55 6.42 11.10
C ASN A 25 -0.16 5.97 9.69
N ALA A 26 0.10 4.67 9.50
CA ALA A 26 0.35 4.10 8.19
C ALA A 26 -0.56 2.88 7.94
N LEU A 27 -1.00 2.72 6.69
CA LEU A 27 -1.63 1.52 6.17
C LEU A 27 -0.62 0.75 5.34
N PHE A 28 -0.46 -0.53 5.62
CA PHE A 28 0.22 -1.42 4.70
C PHE A 28 -0.78 -1.89 3.66
N VAL A 29 -0.49 -1.69 2.38
CA VAL A 29 -1.34 -2.14 1.28
C VAL A 29 -0.59 -3.18 0.48
N SER A 30 -1.11 -4.41 0.51
CA SER A 30 -0.67 -5.46 -0.41
C SER A 30 -1.63 -5.52 -1.58
N HIS A 31 -1.10 -5.50 -2.81
CA HIS A 31 -1.91 -5.66 -4.02
C HIS A 31 -1.39 -6.80 -4.89
N GLU A 32 -2.27 -7.36 -5.70
CA GLU A 32 -1.91 -8.43 -6.63
C GLU A 32 -1.29 -7.90 -7.92
N TRP A 33 -0.46 -8.74 -8.55
CA TRP A 33 0.04 -8.48 -9.90
C TRP A 33 -0.99 -8.93 -10.94
N VAL A 34 -1.45 -8.00 -11.79
CA VAL A 34 -2.43 -8.30 -12.86
C VAL A 34 -1.86 -8.25 -14.26
N SER A 35 -0.55 -8.16 -14.41
CA SER A 35 0.12 -8.39 -15.69
C SER A 35 1.56 -8.85 -15.46
N THR A 36 2.26 -9.27 -16.52
CA THR A 36 3.65 -9.75 -16.42
C THR A 36 4.64 -8.63 -16.08
N ASP A 37 4.42 -7.44 -16.62
CA ASP A 37 5.44 -6.38 -16.62
C ASP A 37 5.15 -5.29 -15.58
N HIS A 38 3.90 -5.19 -15.15
CA HIS A 38 3.45 -4.14 -14.25
C HIS A 38 2.28 -4.62 -13.40
N PRO A 39 2.26 -4.35 -12.08
CA PRO A 39 1.24 -4.96 -11.24
C PRO A 39 -0.13 -4.29 -11.33
N ASP A 40 -0.19 -3.01 -11.72
CA ASP A 40 -1.43 -2.29 -12.02
C ASP A 40 -1.28 -1.35 -13.23
N PRO A 41 -1.19 -1.89 -14.47
CA PRO A 41 -0.80 -1.13 -15.67
C PRO A 41 -1.79 -0.01 -16.02
N LYS A 42 -3.05 -0.15 -15.62
CA LYS A 42 -4.13 0.79 -15.89
C LYS A 42 -4.50 1.66 -14.68
N GLY A 43 -3.88 1.44 -13.52
CA GLY A 43 -4.21 2.15 -12.27
C GLY A 43 -5.59 1.78 -11.71
N GLU A 44 -6.14 0.64 -12.11
CA GLU A 44 -7.50 0.23 -11.75
C GLU A 44 -7.59 -0.17 -10.27
N GLN A 45 -6.58 -0.89 -9.77
CA GLN A 45 -6.51 -1.24 -8.35
C GLN A 45 -6.29 0.01 -7.49
N LEU A 46 -5.34 0.86 -7.88
CA LEU A 46 -5.07 2.11 -7.16
C LEU A 46 -6.31 3.01 -7.11
N LYS A 47 -7.11 3.07 -8.19
CA LYS A 47 -8.37 3.80 -8.22
C LYS A 47 -9.40 3.22 -7.24
N VAL A 48 -9.50 1.90 -7.15
CA VAL A 48 -10.37 1.24 -6.14
C VAL A 48 -9.90 1.58 -4.73
N LEU A 49 -8.59 1.50 -4.46
CA LEU A 49 -8.02 1.87 -3.17
C LEU A 49 -8.33 3.33 -2.81
N GLN A 50 -8.12 4.27 -3.74
CA GLN A 50 -8.46 5.68 -3.53
C GLN A 50 -9.94 5.85 -3.17
N GLY A 51 -10.84 5.17 -3.90
CA GLY A 51 -12.27 5.18 -3.61
C GLY A 51 -12.60 4.64 -2.21
N ALA A 52 -11.97 3.53 -1.82
CA ALA A 52 -12.13 2.95 -0.50
C ALA A 52 -11.62 3.90 0.59
N LEU A 53 -10.42 4.46 0.45
CA LEU A 53 -9.83 5.40 1.41
C LEU A 53 -10.65 6.68 1.56
N MET A 54 -11.19 7.24 0.48
CA MET A 54 -12.04 8.43 0.55
C MET A 54 -13.33 8.17 1.34
N ARG A 55 -14.01 7.04 1.10
CA ARG A 55 -15.22 6.66 1.87
C ARG A 55 -14.88 6.34 3.32
N MET A 56 -13.77 5.66 3.54
CA MET A 56 -13.28 5.31 4.86
C MET A 56 -12.99 6.58 5.69
N LEU A 57 -12.33 7.58 5.08
CA LEU A 57 -11.99 8.83 5.74
C LEU A 57 -13.12 9.88 5.79
N GLY A 58 -14.15 9.78 4.95
CA GLY A 58 -15.25 10.75 4.91
C GLY A 58 -16.58 10.26 5.49
N GLU A 59 -16.93 9.00 5.26
CA GLU A 59 -18.31 8.50 5.41
C GLU A 59 -18.45 7.35 6.40
N THR A 60 -17.35 6.70 6.77
CA THR A 60 -17.37 5.48 7.60
C THR A 60 -16.93 5.79 9.03
N ASP A 61 -17.72 5.45 10.05
CA ASP A 61 -17.31 5.64 11.45
C ASP A 61 -16.55 4.44 12.03
N ILE A 62 -16.93 3.24 11.60
CA ILE A 62 -16.33 1.99 12.06
C ILE A 62 -16.21 1.00 10.90
N ILE A 63 -15.08 0.31 10.82
CA ILE A 63 -14.92 -0.89 9.99
C ILE A 63 -15.12 -2.10 10.90
N PRO A 64 -16.24 -2.83 10.79
CA PRO A 64 -16.53 -3.96 11.66
C PRO A 64 -15.62 -5.14 11.35
N VAL A 65 -15.42 -6.00 12.35
CA VAL A 65 -14.77 -7.30 12.17
C VAL A 65 -15.76 -8.25 11.51
N THR A 66 -15.27 -9.14 10.66
CA THR A 66 -16.14 -10.14 10.02
C THR A 66 -16.59 -11.18 11.04
N VAL A 67 -17.82 -11.69 10.89
CA VAL A 67 -18.39 -12.71 11.79
C VAL A 67 -17.51 -13.95 11.87
N SER A 68 -16.88 -14.34 10.75
CA SER A 68 -15.96 -15.49 10.72
C SER A 68 -14.70 -15.25 11.58
N ALA A 69 -14.15 -14.03 11.55
CA ALA A 69 -13.03 -13.67 12.41
C ALA A 69 -13.44 -13.60 13.88
N GLU A 70 -14.63 -13.07 14.19
CA GLU A 70 -15.14 -13.06 15.57
C GLU A 70 -15.37 -14.47 16.12
N LEU A 71 -15.87 -15.40 15.29
CA LEU A 71 -16.06 -16.79 15.71
C LEU A 71 -14.73 -17.50 16.00
N MET A 72 -13.67 -17.16 15.25
CA MET A 72 -12.36 -17.79 15.37
C MET A 72 -11.51 -17.20 16.50
N TYR A 73 -11.62 -15.88 16.72
CA TYR A 73 -10.74 -15.13 17.63
C TYR A 73 -11.49 -14.45 18.79
N GLY A 74 -12.79 -14.71 18.95
CA GLY A 74 -13.66 -14.05 19.92
C GLY A 74 -14.11 -12.66 19.46
N LEU A 75 -14.99 -12.02 20.24
CA LEU A 75 -15.47 -10.67 19.96
C LEU A 75 -14.28 -9.68 19.92
N GLN A 76 -14.15 -8.98 18.79
CA GLN A 76 -13.11 -8.00 18.55
C GLN A 76 -13.73 -6.62 18.31
N ASN A 77 -13.04 -5.56 18.73
CA ASN A 77 -13.45 -4.21 18.38
C ASN A 77 -13.14 -3.92 16.91
N GLY A 78 -14.10 -3.32 16.20
CA GLY A 78 -13.85 -2.80 14.85
C GLY A 78 -12.86 -1.64 14.84
N LEU A 79 -12.32 -1.32 13.66
CA LEU A 79 -11.43 -0.18 13.49
C LEU A 79 -12.24 1.12 13.52
N LEU A 80 -12.05 1.92 14.57
CA LEU A 80 -12.68 3.24 14.70
C LEU A 80 -11.98 4.25 13.78
N MET A 81 -12.75 4.84 12.87
CA MET A 81 -12.19 5.79 11.90
C MET A 81 -11.84 7.14 12.51
N THR A 82 -12.40 7.48 13.67
CA THR A 82 -12.00 8.65 14.45
C THR A 82 -10.53 8.59 14.85
N GLU A 83 -10.02 7.42 15.25
CA GLU A 83 -8.60 7.24 15.58
C GLU A 83 -7.69 7.39 14.36
N MET A 84 -8.14 6.88 13.21
CA MET A 84 -7.41 6.94 11.96
C MET A 84 -7.34 8.37 11.41
N ARG A 85 -8.43 9.15 11.56
CA ARG A 85 -8.53 10.56 11.13
C ARG A 85 -7.81 11.54 12.06
N ALA A 86 -7.52 11.14 13.30
CA ALA A 86 -6.91 12.01 14.30
C ALA A 86 -5.46 12.41 13.97
N ARG A 87 -4.79 11.68 13.07
CA ARG A 87 -3.41 11.92 12.66
C ARG A 87 -3.29 11.79 11.14
N PRO A 88 -2.25 12.37 10.51
CA PRO A 88 -1.97 12.12 9.11
C PRO A 88 -1.88 10.62 8.81
N LEU A 89 -2.47 10.21 7.68
CA LEU A 89 -2.49 8.82 7.25
C LEU A 89 -1.57 8.65 6.04
N PHE A 90 -0.58 7.77 6.19
CA PHE A 90 0.36 7.39 5.16
C PHE A 90 -0.03 6.03 4.57
N VAL A 91 0.37 5.79 3.32
CA VAL A 91 0.17 4.52 2.63
C VAL A 91 1.52 3.94 2.29
N TRP A 92 1.79 2.74 2.81
CA TRP A 92 2.89 1.90 2.36
C TRP A 92 2.32 0.91 1.35
N TYR A 93 2.49 1.19 0.07
CA TYR A 93 2.02 0.35 -1.04
C TYR A 93 3.19 -0.49 -1.56
N ASP A 94 3.06 -1.81 -1.53
CA ASP A 94 4.16 -2.77 -1.78
C ASP A 94 4.92 -2.59 -3.11
N PHE A 95 4.28 -2.09 -4.18
CA PHE A 95 4.97 -1.72 -5.42
C PHE A 95 5.84 -0.47 -5.28
N PHE A 96 5.27 0.71 -5.10
CA PHE A 96 6.04 1.95 -5.16
C PHE A 96 6.76 2.30 -3.84
N SER A 97 6.55 1.53 -2.78
CA SER A 97 7.32 1.65 -1.54
C SER A 97 8.58 0.78 -1.54
N CYS A 98 8.70 -0.13 -2.51
CA CYS A 98 9.91 -0.92 -2.74
C CYS A 98 10.61 -0.48 -4.03
N PRO A 99 11.94 -0.35 -4.04
CA PRO A 99 12.69 -0.14 -5.27
C PRO A 99 12.34 -1.17 -6.33
N GLN A 100 12.17 -0.74 -7.59
CA GLN A 100 11.78 -1.62 -8.68
C GLN A 100 12.96 -1.86 -9.62
N ARG A 101 13.12 -3.12 -10.06
CA ARG A 101 14.06 -3.47 -11.14
C ARG A 101 13.60 -2.86 -12.46
N MET A 102 13.96 -1.61 -12.69
CA MET A 102 13.69 -0.93 -13.95
C MET A 102 14.71 -1.36 -15.01
N HIS A 103 14.23 -1.87 -16.14
CA HIS A 103 15.00 -1.91 -17.38
C HIS A 103 15.02 -0.49 -17.94
N GLY A 104 15.97 0.34 -17.49
CA GLY A 104 16.22 1.62 -18.13
C GLY A 104 16.58 1.44 -19.61
N PRO A 105 16.43 2.48 -20.47
CA PRO A 105 17.07 2.48 -21.78
C PRO A 105 18.56 2.16 -21.60
N ILE A 106 19.11 1.40 -22.56
CA ILE A 106 20.48 0.82 -22.53
C ILE A 106 21.47 1.79 -21.87
N GLY A 107 21.85 1.52 -20.61
CA GLY A 107 22.92 2.24 -19.91
C GLY A 107 22.60 2.80 -18.52
N THR A 108 21.33 2.96 -18.12
CA THR A 108 20.99 3.47 -16.77
C THR A 108 20.29 2.43 -15.91
N ARG A 109 21.10 1.59 -15.24
CA ARG A 109 20.60 0.73 -14.14
C ARG A 109 20.32 1.61 -12.93
N PHE A 110 19.05 1.84 -12.62
CA PHE A 110 18.66 2.68 -11.47
C PHE A 110 18.59 1.92 -10.14
N THR A 111 18.59 0.59 -10.16
CA THR A 111 18.51 -0.23 -8.94
C THR A 111 19.36 -1.50 -9.07
N HIS A 112 20.19 -1.76 -8.08
CA HIS A 112 20.93 -3.02 -7.99
C HIS A 112 19.96 -4.13 -7.55
N PRO A 113 20.01 -5.34 -8.13
CA PRO A 113 19.25 -6.52 -7.68
C PRO A 113 19.07 -6.67 -6.17
N SER A 114 20.11 -6.32 -5.41
CA SER A 114 20.15 -6.41 -3.96
C SER A 114 19.18 -5.46 -3.26
N GLU A 115 18.90 -4.27 -3.80
CA GLU A 115 18.09 -3.27 -3.08
C GLU A 115 16.61 -3.64 -3.04
N GLN A 116 16.06 -4.09 -4.19
CA GLN A 116 14.68 -4.58 -4.23
C GLN A 116 14.51 -5.81 -3.32
N GLU A 117 15.45 -6.75 -3.38
CA GLU A 117 15.42 -7.96 -2.55
C GLU A 117 15.50 -7.64 -1.06
N LEU A 118 16.41 -6.75 -0.65
CA LEU A 118 16.52 -6.27 0.73
C LEU A 118 15.24 -5.56 1.18
N ALA A 119 14.63 -4.73 0.33
CA ALA A 119 13.36 -4.06 0.64
C ALA A 119 12.23 -5.08 0.84
N ILE A 120 12.13 -6.09 -0.01
CA ILE A 120 11.16 -7.18 0.12
C ILE A 120 11.38 -7.95 1.43
N HIS A 121 12.62 -8.28 1.77
CA HIS A 121 12.93 -8.95 3.04
C HIS A 121 12.61 -8.11 4.28
N SER A 122 12.56 -6.78 4.14
CA SER A 122 12.21 -5.86 5.22
C SER A 122 10.69 -5.63 5.38
N ILE A 123 9.85 -6.13 4.47
CA ILE A 123 8.39 -5.97 4.51
C ILE A 123 7.78 -6.27 5.89
N PRO A 124 8.14 -7.37 6.60
CA PRO A 124 7.59 -7.64 7.93
C PRO A 124 7.78 -6.50 8.93
N ALA A 125 8.94 -5.83 8.90
CA ALA A 125 9.20 -4.68 9.77
C ALA A 125 8.30 -3.47 9.42
N TYR A 126 7.98 -3.27 8.15
CA TYR A 126 7.03 -2.22 7.72
C TYR A 126 5.59 -2.56 8.12
N ILE A 127 5.19 -3.84 8.07
CA ILE A 127 3.88 -4.29 8.55
C ILE A 127 3.75 -3.99 10.06
N GLU A 128 4.77 -4.30 10.87
CA GLU A 128 4.79 -4.00 12.30
C GLU A 128 4.70 -2.50 12.61
N MET A 129 5.12 -1.62 11.67
CA MET A 129 5.00 -0.17 11.81
C MET A 129 3.62 0.38 11.41
N CYS A 130 2.82 -0.40 10.68
CA CYS A 130 1.50 0.01 10.20
C CYS A 130 0.40 -0.29 11.24
N ARG A 131 -0.71 0.44 11.14
CA ARG A 131 -1.88 0.26 12.02
C ARG A 131 -2.70 -0.96 11.63
N CYS A 132 -2.79 -1.24 10.33
CA CYS A 132 -3.39 -2.44 9.80
C CYS A 132 -2.85 -2.77 8.41
N VAL A 133 -3.16 -3.98 7.96
CA VAL A 133 -2.89 -4.49 6.62
C VAL A 133 -4.18 -4.43 5.81
N VAL A 134 -4.10 -3.84 4.62
CA VAL A 134 -5.16 -3.79 3.63
C VAL A 134 -4.77 -4.72 2.49
N ILE A 135 -5.63 -5.68 2.20
CA ILE A 135 -5.49 -6.55 1.03
C ILE A 135 -6.32 -5.94 -0.10
N LEU A 136 -5.64 -5.47 -1.13
CA LEU A 136 -6.24 -4.88 -2.32
C LEU A 136 -6.33 -5.95 -3.41
N CYS A 137 -7.50 -6.59 -3.49
CA CYS A 137 -7.81 -7.61 -4.49
C CYS A 137 -9.21 -7.36 -5.07
N PRO A 138 -9.36 -6.29 -5.89
CA PRO A 138 -10.62 -6.06 -6.59
C PRO A 138 -10.76 -7.07 -7.75
N PRO A 139 -12.00 -7.40 -8.16
CA PRO A 139 -12.20 -8.26 -9.33
C PRO A 139 -11.85 -7.49 -10.61
N ILE A 140 -10.59 -7.56 -11.03
CA ILE A 140 -10.09 -6.98 -12.28
C ILE A 140 -9.49 -8.07 -13.18
N LEU A 141 -9.40 -7.78 -14.48
CA LEU A 141 -8.91 -8.74 -15.46
C LEU A 141 -7.37 -8.78 -15.45
N HIS A 142 -6.79 -9.98 -15.38
CA HIS A 142 -5.35 -10.24 -15.51
C HIS A 142 -4.93 -10.39 -16.99
#